data_AF-A0A2V6N2N6-F1
#
_entry.id   AF-A0A2V6N2N6-F1
#
_cell.length_a   1.000
_cell.length_b   1.000
_cell.length_c   1.000
_cell.angle_alpha   90.00
_cell.angle_beta   90.00
_cell.angle_gamma   90.00
#
_symmetry.space_group_name_H-M   'P 1'
#
loop_
_entity.id
_entity.type
_entity.pdbx_description
1 polymer ?
#
loop_
_entity_poly.entity_id
_entity_poly.type
_entity_poly.pdbx_seq_one_letter_code
_entity_poly.pdbx_strand_id
1 'polypeptide(L)'
;TYYARKRKLYEEIYPGFYDIDLRQLFSAPAGIKASSYLRQRRRRLMNSVAQFTNEKKFRVNKLLTRLIDRSDELGLRVQNDDPQQDFRVASYITTLVMNYLFTGKFKRTK
;
A
#
# COMPACT_ATOMS: atom_id res chain seq x y z
N THR A 1 29.32 6.62 8.50
CA THR A 1 29.34 6.18 7.09
C THR A 1 27.92 6.16 6.52
N TYR A 2 27.78 6.59 5.26
CA TYR A 2 26.53 6.76 4.50
C TYR A 2 25.60 5.52 4.51
N TYR A 3 26.14 4.33 4.81
CA TYR A 3 25.41 3.07 4.91
C TYR A 3 24.68 2.82 6.24
N ALA A 4 25.04 3.49 7.35
CA ALA A 4 24.30 3.37 8.62
C ALA A 4 22.97 4.14 8.60
N ARG A 5 22.93 5.28 7.90
CA ARG A 5 21.71 6.06 7.64
C ARG A 5 20.75 5.32 6.67
N LYS A 6 21.32 4.45 5.85
CA LYS A 6 20.63 3.52 4.93
C LYS A 6 20.08 2.28 5.65
N ARG A 7 20.59 1.90 6.85
CA ARG A 7 19.98 0.86 7.72
C ARG A 7 18.71 1.35 8.42
N LYS A 8 18.53 2.66 8.61
CA LYS A 8 17.26 3.30 9.02
C LYS A 8 16.13 3.24 7.97
N LEU A 9 16.44 2.72 6.79
CA LEU A 9 15.48 2.31 5.76
C LEU A 9 14.82 0.96 6.09
N TYR A 10 15.17 0.31 7.22
CA TYR A 10 14.88 -1.11 7.46
C TYR A 10 14.15 -1.52 8.77
N GLU A 11 13.95 -0.67 9.80
CA GLU A 11 13.29 -1.11 11.06
C GLU A 11 12.15 -0.21 11.59
N GLU A 12 12.03 1.07 11.20
CA GLU A 12 11.26 2.08 11.96
C GLU A 12 10.35 2.99 11.11
N ILE A 13 9.69 2.49 10.05
CA ILE A 13 8.57 3.25 9.46
C ILE A 13 7.35 2.93 10.31
N TYR A 14 7.27 3.61 11.46
CA TYR A 14 6.19 3.69 12.47
C TYR A 14 5.16 2.55 12.46
N PRO A 15 4.94 1.81 13.56
CA PRO A 15 3.71 1.01 13.68
C PRO A 15 2.52 1.93 13.41
N GLY A 16 1.94 1.75 12.23
CA GLY A 16 0.80 2.52 11.76
C GLY A 16 1.01 3.62 10.70
N PHE A 17 2.17 3.71 10.05
CA PHE A 17 2.37 4.69 8.94
C PHE A 17 1.26 4.62 7.87
N TYR A 18 0.79 3.41 7.54
CA TYR A 18 -0.27 3.20 6.56
C TYR A 18 -1.68 3.19 7.18
N ASP A 19 -1.82 3.24 8.51
CA ASP A 19 -3.09 2.91 9.17
C ASP A 19 -4.17 3.92 8.88
N ILE A 20 -3.83 5.21 8.88
CA ILE A 20 -4.78 6.28 8.63
C ILE A 20 -5.37 6.09 7.23
N ASP A 21 -4.51 5.94 6.24
CA ASP A 21 -4.92 5.73 4.84
C ASP A 21 -5.67 4.41 4.68
N LEU A 22 -5.21 3.32 5.31
CA LEU A 22 -5.87 2.01 5.23
C LEU A 22 -7.26 2.05 5.87
N ARG A 23 -7.43 2.74 7.00
CA ARG A 23 -8.74 2.93 7.65
C ARG A 23 -9.68 3.79 6.81
N GLN A 24 -9.15 4.79 6.11
CA GLN A 24 -9.94 5.59 5.16
C GLN A 24 -10.33 4.77 3.92
N LEU A 25 -9.40 3.98 3.40
CA LEU A 25 -9.59 3.16 2.20
C LEU A 25 -10.52 1.97 2.45
N PHE A 26 -10.50 1.41 3.66
CA PHE A 26 -11.26 0.23 4.07
C PHE A 26 -12.09 0.54 5.34
N SER A 27 -13.04 1.46 5.18
CA SER A 27 -13.86 2.01 6.26
C SER A 27 -15.19 1.27 6.50
N ALA A 28 -15.41 0.15 5.81
CA ALA A 28 -16.69 -0.54 5.88
C ALA A 28 -16.89 -1.20 7.26
N PRO A 29 -18.08 -1.08 7.88
CA PRO A 29 -18.37 -1.72 9.17
C PRO A 29 -18.51 -3.24 9.05
N ALA A 30 -18.90 -3.72 7.87
CA ALA A 30 -19.12 -5.13 7.56
C ALA A 30 -18.70 -5.44 6.11
N GLY A 31 -18.71 -6.72 5.76
CA GLY A 31 -18.26 -7.22 4.46
C GLY A 31 -17.05 -8.13 4.56
N ILE A 32 -16.33 -8.29 3.46
CA ILE A 32 -15.17 -9.17 3.37
C ILE A 32 -13.94 -8.53 4.01
N LYS A 33 -13.02 -9.34 4.52
CA LYS A 33 -11.75 -8.84 5.06
C LYS A 33 -10.97 -8.11 3.96
N ALA A 34 -10.46 -6.92 4.25
CA ALA A 34 -9.63 -6.15 3.32
C ALA A 34 -8.37 -6.94 2.90
N SER A 35 -7.77 -7.68 3.83
CA SER A 35 -6.66 -8.59 3.54
C SER A 35 -7.01 -9.65 2.49
N SER A 36 -8.21 -10.21 2.55
CA SER A 36 -8.71 -11.21 1.59
C SER A 36 -9.03 -10.59 0.23
N TYR A 37 -9.69 -9.42 0.24
CA TYR A 37 -9.97 -8.62 -0.96
C TYR A 37 -8.68 -8.28 -1.73
N LEU A 38 -7.63 -7.84 -1.02
CA LEU A 38 -6.32 -7.52 -1.58
C LEU A 38 -5.61 -8.77 -2.11
N ARG A 39 -5.63 -9.90 -1.38
CA ARG A 39 -5.04 -11.18 -1.82
C ARG A 39 -5.66 -11.66 -3.13
N GLN A 40 -6.98 -11.62 -3.25
CA GLN A 40 -7.71 -12.03 -4.47
C GLN A 40 -7.29 -11.20 -5.69
N ARG A 41 -7.02 -9.90 -5.50
CA ARG A 41 -6.68 -8.96 -6.58
C ARG A 41 -5.18 -8.72 -6.76
N ARG A 42 -4.35 -9.38 -5.94
CA ARG A 42 -2.90 -9.13 -5.83
C ARG A 42 -2.17 -9.13 -7.17
N ARG A 43 -2.40 -10.16 -8.00
CA ARG A 43 -1.74 -10.29 -9.30
C ARG A 43 -2.13 -9.16 -10.26
N ARG A 44 -3.42 -8.80 -10.31
CA ARG A 44 -3.94 -7.74 -11.18
C ARG A 44 -3.41 -6.37 -10.75
N LEU A 45 -3.48 -6.08 -9.44
CA LEU A 45 -2.92 -4.85 -8.86
C LEU A 45 -1.42 -4.73 -9.13
N MET A 46 -0.66 -5.79 -8.86
CA MET A 46 0.79 -5.81 -9.09
C MET A 46 1.16 -5.56 -10.55
N ASN A 47 0.47 -6.21 -11.50
CA ASN A 47 0.74 -6.04 -12.93
C ASN A 47 0.39 -4.62 -13.39
N SER A 48 -0.79 -4.12 -13.02
CA SER A 48 -1.23 -2.76 -13.38
C SER A 48 -0.27 -1.71 -12.85
N VAL A 49 0.07 -1.78 -11.56
CA VAL A 49 0.96 -0.79 -10.93
C VAL A 49 2.36 -0.87 -11.54
N ALA A 50 2.93 -2.06 -11.71
CA ALA A 50 4.27 -2.20 -12.29
C ALA A 50 4.35 -1.66 -13.72
N GLN A 51 3.29 -1.86 -14.52
CA GLN A 51 3.21 -1.35 -15.89
C GLN A 51 3.29 0.17 -15.95
N PHE A 52 2.50 0.89 -15.14
CA PHE A 52 2.42 2.35 -15.21
C PHE A 52 3.50 3.08 -14.40
N THR A 53 4.17 2.39 -13.47
CA THR A 53 5.24 2.98 -12.65
C THR A 53 6.65 2.60 -13.11
N ASN A 54 6.77 1.69 -14.08
CA ASN A 54 8.03 1.04 -14.47
C ASN A 54 8.79 0.39 -13.29
N GLU A 55 8.08 0.07 -12.21
CA GLU A 55 8.68 -0.51 -11.00
C GLU A 55 8.79 -2.04 -11.09
N LYS A 56 9.83 -2.59 -10.46
CA LYS A 56 10.02 -4.03 -10.40
C LYS A 56 8.87 -4.67 -9.61
N LYS A 57 8.21 -5.66 -10.22
CA LYS A 57 7.07 -6.40 -9.62
C LYS A 57 7.34 -6.88 -8.20
N PHE A 58 8.58 -7.31 -7.89
CA PHE A 58 8.92 -7.77 -6.54
C PHE A 58 8.79 -6.67 -5.46
N ARG A 59 9.08 -5.41 -5.77
CA ARG A 59 8.96 -4.28 -4.84
C ARG A 59 7.51 -3.92 -4.60
N VAL A 60 6.71 -3.89 -5.68
CA VAL A 60 5.25 -3.74 -5.60
C VAL A 60 4.64 -4.87 -4.76
N ASN A 61 5.11 -6.10 -4.98
CA ASN A 61 4.68 -7.27 -4.22
C ASN A 61 5.01 -7.16 -2.72
N LYS A 62 6.21 -6.66 -2.38
CA LYS A 62 6.62 -6.43 -0.98
C LYS A 62 5.77 -5.35 -0.31
N LEU A 63 5.40 -4.28 -1.03
CA LEU A 63 4.46 -3.28 -0.53
C LEU A 63 3.08 -3.91 -0.30
N LEU A 64 2.55 -4.65 -1.29
CA LEU A 64 1.27 -5.33 -1.18
C LEU A 64 1.22 -6.30 0.01
N THR A 65 2.27 -7.09 0.26
CA THR A 65 2.36 -7.93 1.47
C THR A 65 2.15 -7.11 2.74
N ARG A 66 2.90 -6.02 2.90
CA ARG A 66 2.80 -5.16 4.10
C ARG A 66 1.40 -4.57 4.28
N LEU A 67 0.77 -4.11 3.19
CA LEU A 67 -0.61 -3.58 3.25
C LEU A 67 -1.63 -4.67 3.59
N ILE A 68 -1.46 -5.88 3.06
CA ILE A 68 -2.32 -7.04 3.36
C ILE A 68 -2.22 -7.39 4.85
N ASP A 69 -1.00 -7.56 5.35
CA ASP A 69 -0.75 -7.95 6.74
C ASP A 69 -1.29 -6.88 7.68
N ARG A 70 -0.99 -5.61 7.40
CA ARG A 70 -1.48 -4.50 8.22
C ARG A 70 -3.01 -4.35 8.19
N SER A 71 -3.65 -4.60 7.05
CA SER A 71 -5.11 -4.59 6.96
C SER A 71 -5.76 -5.71 7.79
N ASP A 72 -5.08 -6.86 7.89
CA ASP A 72 -5.53 -7.98 8.71
C ASP A 72 -5.39 -7.69 10.21
N GLU A 73 -4.24 -7.15 10.62
CA GLU A 73 -3.97 -6.71 12.01
C GLU A 73 -4.97 -5.66 12.49
N LEU A 74 -5.38 -4.74 11.62
CA LEU A 74 -6.35 -3.69 11.92
C LEU A 74 -7.82 -4.17 11.85
N GLY A 75 -8.07 -5.40 11.39
CA GLY A 75 -9.41 -5.96 11.25
C GLY A 75 -10.27 -5.26 10.18
N LEU A 76 -9.65 -4.67 9.16
CA LEU A 76 -10.36 -3.83 8.18
C LEU A 76 -11.25 -4.66 7.24
N ARG A 77 -12.34 -4.04 6.79
CA ARG A 77 -13.34 -4.65 5.92
C ARG A 77 -13.70 -3.80 4.73
N VAL A 78 -14.23 -4.46 3.72
CA VAL A 78 -14.62 -3.88 2.43
C VAL A 78 -16.01 -4.38 2.06
N GLN A 79 -16.87 -3.46 1.62
CA GLN A 79 -18.16 -3.83 1.03
C GLN A 79 -17.91 -4.46 -0.35
N ASN A 80 -18.53 -5.60 -0.61
CA ASN A 80 -18.24 -6.39 -1.82
C ASN A 80 -18.84 -5.79 -3.11
N ASP A 81 -19.72 -4.80 -2.96
CA ASP A 81 -20.53 -4.19 -4.00
C ASP A 81 -20.09 -2.79 -4.41
N ASP A 82 -19.03 -2.21 -3.83
CA ASP A 82 -18.51 -0.91 -4.27
C ASP A 82 -17.67 -1.09 -5.57
N PRO A 83 -18.19 -0.69 -6.75
CA PRO A 83 -17.48 -0.86 -8.02
C PRO A 83 -16.26 0.06 -8.12
N GLN A 84 -16.16 1.11 -7.30
CA GLN A 84 -15.05 2.05 -7.31
C GLN A 84 -13.87 1.60 -6.46
N GLN A 85 -14.06 0.59 -5.61
CA GLN A 85 -13.04 0.19 -4.64
C GLN A 85 -11.74 -0.27 -5.30
N ASP A 86 -11.85 -1.01 -6.40
CA ASP A 86 -10.69 -1.47 -7.20
C ASP A 86 -9.85 -0.27 -7.69
N PHE A 87 -10.52 0.81 -8.12
CA PHE A 87 -9.87 2.02 -8.62
C PHE A 87 -9.20 2.83 -7.51
N ARG A 88 -9.85 2.97 -6.34
CA ARG A 88 -9.27 3.66 -5.18
C ARG A 88 -8.01 2.94 -4.69
N VAL A 89 -8.08 1.61 -4.59
CA VAL A 89 -6.97 0.77 -4.15
C VAL A 89 -5.80 0.83 -5.13
N ALA A 90 -6.06 0.71 -6.44
CA ALA A 90 -5.01 0.83 -7.46
C ALA A 90 -4.36 2.22 -7.45
N SER A 91 -5.15 3.29 -7.32
CA SER A 91 -4.67 4.66 -7.23
C SER A 91 -3.81 4.89 -5.99
N TYR A 92 -4.22 4.37 -4.84
CA TYR A 92 -3.46 4.45 -3.60
C TYR A 92 -2.11 3.73 -3.71
N ILE A 93 -2.10 2.49 -4.19
CA ILE A 93 -0.86 1.72 -4.35
C ILE A 93 0.06 2.40 -5.36
N THR A 94 -0.47 2.88 -6.49
CA THR A 94 0.32 3.63 -7.48
C THR A 94 0.93 4.88 -6.88
N THR A 95 0.15 5.63 -6.09
CA THR A 95 0.60 6.83 -5.38
C THR A 95 1.72 6.49 -4.39
N LEU A 96 1.58 5.41 -3.61
CA LEU A 96 2.63 4.95 -2.71
C LEU A 96 3.89 4.55 -3.47
N VAL A 97 3.77 3.78 -4.55
CA VAL A 97 4.91 3.35 -5.36
C VAL A 97 5.62 4.57 -5.97
N MET A 98 4.89 5.49 -6.60
CA MET A 98 5.48 6.66 -7.23
C MET A 98 6.04 7.66 -6.22
N ASN A 99 5.33 7.96 -5.13
CA ASN A 99 5.83 8.85 -4.08
C ASN A 99 7.10 8.29 -3.43
N TYR A 100 7.17 6.97 -3.26
CA TYR A 100 8.33 6.25 -2.72
C TYR A 100 9.52 6.19 -3.70
N LEU A 101 9.27 6.32 -5.02
CA LEU A 101 10.31 6.24 -6.06
C LEU A 101 10.92 7.58 -6.45
N PHE A 102 10.18 8.69 -6.39
CA PHE A 102 10.73 10.01 -6.78
C PHE A 102 11.48 10.73 -5.67
N THR A 103 11.32 10.33 -4.40
CA THR A 103 11.89 11.06 -3.27
C THR A 103 13.01 10.28 -2.59
N GLY A 104 14.22 10.40 -3.12
CA GLY A 104 15.40 10.38 -2.26
C GLY A 104 15.41 11.52 -1.21
N LYS A 105 14.41 12.43 -1.22
CA LYS A 105 14.23 13.57 -0.31
C LYS A 105 12.75 13.94 -0.22
N PHE A 106 12.17 13.91 0.98
CA PHE A 106 10.89 14.56 1.23
C PHE A 106 11.16 16.06 1.44
N LYS A 107 10.82 16.89 0.46
CA LYS A 107 10.36 18.25 0.75
C LYS A 107 8.95 18.35 0.18
N ARG A 108 7.93 18.16 1.02
CA ARG A 108 6.84 19.12 0.98
C ARG A 108 7.39 20.36 1.66
N THR A 109 7.93 21.27 0.88
CA THR A 109 8.05 22.66 1.31
C THR A 109 6.63 23.13 1.56
N LYS A 110 6.25 23.24 2.83
CA LYS A 110 5.53 24.43 3.26
C LYS A 110 6.58 25.41 3.77
#